data_AF-A0A6L7ESL5-F1
#
_entry.id   AF-A0A6L7ESL5-F1
#
_cell.length_a   1.000
_cell.length_b   1.000
_cell.length_c   1.000
_cell.angle_alpha   90.00
_cell.angle_beta   90.00
_cell.angle_gamma   90.00
#
_symmetry.space_group_name_H-M   'P 1'
#
loop_
_entity.id
_entity.type
_entity.pdbx_description
1 polymer ?
#
loop_
_entity_poly.entity_id
_entity_poly.type
_entity_poly.pdbx_seq_one_letter_code
_entity_poly.pdbx_strand_id
1 'polypeptide(L)'
;MSGTFLLGVGAQKGGTAWLHRYLADSPQFDGGFRKEYHVWDALDLPSGRLVRERIEAQGGPRAELLADPERYFDYFTSLLEPPAVRLTADITPAYAELPVARLAAVRDGFATRGVRPAAVFLMRDPVERVWSAARMDMRRLGEAAPEPAEVRISHMYHHPMYAEKTRYDLTIDALEQVFSPDQVFYGLYERLFSADTLRPFCAFAGIDYHEPDPDRRVNESPKTVELPEETVRTIARHFAPVYAAVAARFPDVDLAALWPSARHL
;
A
#
# COMPACT_ATOMS: atom_id res chain seq x y z
N MET A 1 -2.59 7.27 -26.49
CA MET A 1 -3.20 6.37 -25.48
C MET A 1 -3.38 7.19 -24.23
N SER A 2 -4.58 7.23 -23.64
CA SER A 2 -4.89 8.10 -22.48
C SER A 2 -5.47 7.27 -21.34
N GLY A 3 -4.61 6.50 -20.67
CA GLY A 3 -4.96 5.77 -19.46
C GLY A 3 -4.05 6.16 -18.31
N THR A 4 -4.43 5.74 -17.10
CA THR A 4 -3.65 5.95 -15.88
C THR A 4 -2.94 4.65 -15.50
N PHE A 5 -1.65 4.74 -15.16
CA PHE A 5 -0.97 3.72 -14.37
C PHE A 5 -0.95 4.15 -12.90
N LEU A 6 -1.46 3.29 -12.01
CA LEU A 6 -1.52 3.55 -10.58
C LEU A 6 -0.51 2.70 -9.80
N LEU A 7 0.49 3.35 -9.22
CA LEU A 7 1.44 2.74 -8.30
C LEU A 7 0.87 2.72 -6.88
N GLY A 8 0.45 1.55 -6.41
CA GLY A 8 -0.02 1.39 -5.03
C GLY A 8 1.14 1.08 -4.10
N VAL A 9 1.62 2.10 -3.39
CA VAL A 9 2.89 1.96 -2.64
C VAL A 9 2.72 1.35 -1.26
N GLY A 10 1.53 1.42 -0.66
CA GLY A 10 1.32 0.87 0.68
C GLY A 10 0.17 1.53 1.41
N ALA A 11 0.15 1.49 2.73
CA ALA A 11 1.01 0.70 3.60
C ALA A 11 0.56 -0.77 3.64
N GLN A 12 1.47 -1.67 3.99
CA GLN A 12 1.07 -3.04 4.31
C GLN A 12 0.07 -2.99 5.47
N LYS A 13 -1.07 -3.68 5.31
CA LYS A 13 -2.21 -3.67 6.25
C LYS A 13 -3.02 -2.36 6.29
N GLY A 14 -2.78 -1.43 5.34
CA GLY A 14 -3.54 -0.19 5.14
C GLY A 14 -4.77 -0.30 4.23
N GLY A 15 -5.18 -1.49 3.79
CA GLY A 15 -6.38 -1.68 2.95
C GLY A 15 -6.13 -1.85 1.45
N THR A 16 -4.87 -1.93 1.01
CA THR A 16 -4.51 -2.09 -0.42
C THR A 16 -5.12 -3.33 -1.09
N ALA A 17 -5.33 -4.43 -0.35
CA ALA A 17 -6.01 -5.62 -0.87
C ALA A 17 -7.49 -5.38 -1.15
N TRP A 18 -8.15 -4.56 -0.31
CA TRP A 18 -9.53 -4.17 -0.54
C TRP A 18 -9.61 -3.22 -1.74
N LEU A 19 -8.74 -2.21 -1.81
CA LEU A 19 -8.70 -1.26 -2.94
C LEU A 19 -8.53 -1.98 -4.28
N HIS A 20 -7.55 -2.89 -4.37
CA HIS A 20 -7.34 -3.67 -5.59
C HIS A 20 -8.60 -4.46 -5.99
N ARG A 21 -9.35 -4.99 -5.02
CA ARG A 21 -10.56 -5.76 -5.30
C ARG A 21 -11.70 -4.85 -5.76
N TYR A 22 -11.87 -3.69 -5.13
CA TYR A 22 -12.79 -2.65 -5.58
C TYR A 22 -12.49 -2.26 -7.04
N LEU A 23 -11.21 -2.04 -7.38
CA LEU A 23 -10.80 -1.78 -8.76
C LEU A 23 -11.11 -2.94 -9.70
N ALA A 24 -10.85 -4.19 -9.29
CA ALA A 24 -11.14 -5.39 -10.08
C ALA A 24 -12.62 -5.62 -10.39
N ASP A 25 -13.54 -5.00 -9.65
CA ASP A 25 -14.97 -5.04 -9.94
C ASP A 25 -15.38 -4.01 -11.03
N SER A 26 -14.48 -3.10 -11.45
CA SER A 26 -14.72 -2.15 -12.54
C SER A 26 -14.31 -2.72 -13.90
N PRO A 27 -15.15 -2.62 -14.96
CA PRO A 27 -14.77 -3.03 -16.32
C PRO A 27 -13.71 -2.12 -16.95
N GLN A 28 -13.33 -1.02 -16.28
CA GLN A 28 -12.36 -0.04 -16.77
C GLN A 28 -10.98 -0.22 -16.17
N PHE A 29 -10.79 -1.26 -15.37
CA PHE A 29 -9.54 -1.61 -14.72
C PHE A 29 -9.01 -2.94 -15.24
N ASP A 30 -7.73 -2.96 -15.61
CA ASP A 30 -6.98 -4.19 -15.82
C ASP A 30 -5.72 -4.15 -14.95
N GLY A 31 -5.72 -4.93 -13.86
CA GLY A 31 -4.59 -5.06 -12.94
C GLY A 31 -3.55 -6.08 -13.39
N GLY A 32 -3.73 -6.69 -14.56
CA GLY A 32 -2.88 -7.72 -15.09
C GLY A 32 -3.05 -9.08 -14.42
N PHE A 33 -2.02 -9.93 -14.53
CA PHE A 33 -2.11 -11.34 -14.13
C PHE A 33 -2.06 -11.57 -12.61
N ARG A 34 -1.80 -10.55 -11.78
CA ARG A 34 -1.79 -10.68 -10.30
C ARG A 34 -1.82 -9.33 -9.59
N LYS A 35 -2.09 -9.37 -8.28
CA LYS A 35 -1.68 -8.31 -7.35
C LYS A 35 -0.25 -8.55 -6.86
N GLU A 36 0.40 -7.52 -6.31
CA GLU A 36 1.70 -7.62 -5.64
C GLU A 36 2.75 -8.26 -6.56
N TYR A 37 3.17 -7.49 -7.57
CA TYR A 37 4.16 -7.93 -8.56
C TYR A 37 5.54 -8.09 -7.94
N HIS A 38 5.88 -7.26 -6.95
CA HIS A 38 7.16 -7.24 -6.27
C HIS A 38 8.36 -7.11 -7.22
N VAL A 39 8.30 -6.15 -8.15
CA VAL A 39 9.37 -5.94 -9.13
C VAL A 39 10.43 -5.03 -8.50
N TRP A 40 10.02 -3.83 -8.09
CA TRP A 40 10.97 -2.80 -7.67
C TRP A 40 11.55 -3.01 -6.28
N ASP A 41 10.75 -3.52 -5.32
CA ASP A 41 11.25 -3.85 -3.98
C ASP A 41 12.23 -5.03 -4.03
N ALA A 42 11.96 -6.03 -4.88
CA ALA A 42 12.87 -7.15 -5.11
C ALA A 42 14.22 -6.73 -5.72
N LEU A 43 14.23 -5.69 -6.55
CA LEU A 43 15.44 -5.19 -7.21
C LEU A 43 16.23 -4.20 -6.33
N ASP A 44 15.55 -3.33 -5.59
CA ASP A 44 16.19 -2.18 -4.96
C ASP A 44 16.33 -2.29 -3.43
N LEU A 45 15.48 -3.09 -2.77
CA LEU A 45 15.44 -3.13 -1.31
C LEU A 45 16.16 -4.36 -0.76
N PRO A 46 16.97 -4.22 0.31
CA PRO A 46 17.57 -5.36 0.99
C PRO A 46 16.53 -6.39 1.47
N SER A 47 15.37 -5.92 1.91
CA SER A 47 14.23 -6.76 2.34
C SER A 47 13.59 -7.54 1.19
N GLY A 48 13.81 -7.12 -0.06
CA GLY A 48 13.32 -7.78 -1.27
C GLY A 48 14.15 -8.97 -1.75
N ARG A 49 15.35 -9.21 -1.20
CA ARG A 49 16.26 -10.28 -1.66
C ARG A 49 15.59 -11.66 -1.71
N LEU A 50 14.96 -12.10 -0.63
CA LEU A 50 14.31 -13.42 -0.58
C LEU A 50 13.11 -13.49 -1.52
N VAL A 51 12.42 -12.36 -1.76
CA VAL A 51 11.33 -12.28 -2.72
C VAL A 51 11.86 -12.44 -4.14
N ARG A 52 12.97 -11.75 -4.47
CA ARG A 52 13.68 -11.87 -5.73
C ARG A 52 14.10 -13.30 -6.02
N GLU A 53 14.85 -13.93 -5.12
CA GLU A 53 15.34 -15.31 -5.27
C GLU A 53 14.18 -16.28 -5.53
N ARG A 54 13.07 -16.11 -4.80
CA ARG A 54 11.86 -16.92 -5.00
C ARG A 54 11.20 -16.67 -6.36
N ILE A 55 11.14 -15.42 -6.84
CA ILE A 55 10.56 -15.10 -8.15
C ILE A 55 11.43 -15.69 -9.26
N GLU A 56 12.76 -15.50 -9.19
CA GLU A 56 13.71 -16.03 -10.17
C GLU A 56 13.65 -17.57 -10.22
N ALA A 57 13.58 -18.24 -9.06
CA ALA A 57 13.45 -19.69 -8.99
C ALA A 57 12.10 -20.21 -9.52
N GLN A 58 11.01 -19.44 -9.37
CA GLN A 58 9.69 -19.79 -9.91
C GLN A 58 9.60 -19.58 -11.43
N GLY A 59 10.39 -18.66 -11.98
CA GLY A 59 10.30 -18.26 -13.39
C GLY A 59 8.98 -17.58 -13.76
N GLY A 60 8.67 -17.59 -15.06
CA GLY A 60 7.43 -17.04 -15.62
C GLY A 60 7.40 -15.51 -15.69
N PRO A 61 6.21 -14.92 -15.94
CA PRO A 61 6.09 -13.51 -16.31
C PRO A 61 6.73 -12.54 -15.30
N ARG A 62 6.63 -12.79 -13.98
CA ARG A 62 7.30 -11.92 -13.00
C ARG A 62 8.83 -11.96 -13.11
N ALA A 63 9.43 -13.13 -13.30
CA ALA A 63 10.87 -13.25 -13.44
C ALA A 63 11.37 -12.47 -14.67
N GLU A 64 10.57 -12.44 -15.75
CA GLU A 64 10.86 -11.64 -16.94
C GLU A 64 10.81 -10.12 -16.64
N LEU A 65 9.85 -9.65 -15.85
CA LEU A 65 9.79 -8.24 -15.43
C LEU A 65 10.97 -7.85 -14.52
N LEU A 66 11.47 -8.78 -13.71
CA LEU A 66 12.67 -8.57 -12.88
C LEU A 66 13.95 -8.52 -13.73
N ALA A 67 14.03 -9.39 -14.74
CA ALA A 67 15.21 -9.49 -15.61
C ALA A 67 15.34 -8.29 -16.56
N ASP A 68 14.22 -7.75 -17.03
CA ASP A 68 14.18 -6.60 -17.94
C ASP A 68 13.11 -5.60 -17.51
N PRO A 69 13.49 -4.54 -16.77
CA PRO A 69 12.56 -3.51 -16.31
C PRO A 69 11.79 -2.78 -17.40
N GLU A 70 12.25 -2.74 -18.65
CA GLU A 70 11.46 -2.14 -19.74
C GLU A 70 10.18 -2.93 -20.02
N ARG A 71 10.24 -4.27 -19.84
CA ARG A 71 9.04 -5.12 -19.94
C ARG A 71 7.98 -4.77 -18.92
N TYR A 72 8.36 -4.24 -17.75
CA TYR A 72 7.39 -3.76 -16.76
C TYR A 72 6.53 -2.65 -17.36
N PHE A 73 7.17 -1.64 -17.94
CA PHE A 73 6.48 -0.50 -18.51
C PHE A 73 5.67 -0.89 -19.74
N ASP A 74 6.23 -1.71 -20.62
CA ASP A 74 5.55 -2.18 -21.83
C ASP A 74 4.34 -3.05 -21.50
N TYR A 75 4.48 -3.95 -20.51
CA TYR A 75 3.40 -4.79 -20.02
C TYR A 75 2.23 -3.97 -19.48
N PHE A 76 2.49 -3.06 -18.54
CA PHE A 76 1.41 -2.25 -17.96
C PHE A 76 0.82 -1.26 -18.98
N THR A 77 1.61 -0.79 -19.95
CA THR A 77 1.09 0.05 -21.04
C THR A 77 0.18 -0.75 -21.97
N SER A 78 0.51 -2.00 -22.29
CA SER A 78 -0.32 -2.83 -23.18
C SER A 78 -1.67 -3.20 -22.56
N LEU A 79 -1.77 -3.28 -21.22
CA LEU A 79 -3.05 -3.47 -20.53
C LEU A 79 -4.05 -2.32 -20.78
N LEU A 80 -3.58 -1.15 -21.23
CA LEU A 80 -4.42 -0.01 -21.58
C LEU A 80 -4.82 0.02 -23.07
N GLU A 81 -4.41 -0.96 -23.88
CA GLU A 81 -4.78 -1.03 -25.31
C GLU A 81 -6.29 -1.24 -25.53
N PRO A 82 -7.00 -2.09 -24.76
CA PRO A 82 -8.44 -2.26 -24.95
C PRO A 82 -9.20 -0.95 -24.67
N PRO A 83 -10.10 -0.49 -25.57
CA PRO A 83 -10.75 0.83 -25.44
C PRO A 83 -11.58 1.04 -24.16
N ALA A 84 -12.03 -0.05 -23.52
CA ALA A 84 -12.79 0.01 -22.27
C ALA A 84 -11.89 0.24 -21.04
N VAL A 85 -10.61 -0.12 -21.11
CA VAL A 85 -9.68 -0.03 -19.99
C VAL A 85 -9.12 1.39 -19.91
N ARG A 86 -9.23 2.00 -18.74
CA ARG A 86 -8.74 3.37 -18.46
C ARG A 86 -7.69 3.40 -17.35
N LEU A 87 -7.58 2.31 -16.58
CA LEU A 87 -6.70 2.21 -15.43
C LEU A 87 -6.01 0.84 -15.42
N THR A 88 -4.71 0.86 -15.15
CA THR A 88 -3.96 -0.32 -14.73
C THR A 88 -3.19 -0.01 -13.44
N ALA A 89 -2.71 -1.01 -12.72
CA ALA A 89 -2.03 -0.79 -11.45
C ALA A 89 -1.07 -1.90 -11.04
N ASP A 90 0.03 -1.50 -10.39
CA ASP A 90 0.82 -2.38 -9.54
C ASP A 90 0.67 -1.93 -8.08
N ILE A 91 -0.09 -2.71 -7.32
CA ILE A 91 -0.34 -2.43 -5.90
C ILE A 91 0.50 -3.40 -5.06
N THR A 92 1.72 -2.98 -4.74
CA THR A 92 2.69 -3.71 -3.93
C THR A 92 3.04 -2.90 -2.67
N PRO A 93 2.53 -3.27 -1.47
CA PRO A 93 2.68 -2.44 -0.28
C PRO A 93 4.11 -2.25 0.26
N ALA A 94 5.07 -3.03 -0.23
CA ALA A 94 6.49 -2.85 0.07
C ALA A 94 7.09 -1.66 -0.69
N TYR A 95 6.40 -1.12 -1.70
CA TYR A 95 6.88 0.02 -2.45
C TYR A 95 6.90 1.33 -1.64
N ALA A 96 6.31 1.35 -0.45
CA ALA A 96 6.37 2.45 0.51
C ALA A 96 7.80 2.77 0.95
N GLU A 97 8.72 1.82 0.77
CA GLU A 97 10.14 1.91 1.12
C GLU A 97 11.03 2.19 -0.11
N LEU A 98 10.46 2.35 -1.32
CA LEU A 98 11.26 2.62 -2.52
C LEU A 98 11.98 3.97 -2.41
N PRO A 99 13.24 4.05 -2.87
CA PRO A 99 13.95 5.30 -2.93
C PRO A 99 13.32 6.25 -3.95
N VAL A 100 13.46 7.56 -3.71
CA VAL A 100 13.02 8.65 -4.60
C VAL A 100 13.44 8.41 -6.06
N ALA A 101 14.69 7.97 -6.28
CA ALA A 101 15.20 7.69 -7.62
C ALA A 101 14.39 6.61 -8.36
N ARG A 102 13.93 5.56 -7.65
CA ARG A 102 13.11 4.51 -8.26
C ARG A 102 11.69 5.00 -8.52
N LEU A 103 11.09 5.71 -7.57
CA LEU A 103 9.77 6.30 -7.76
C LEU A 103 9.76 7.23 -8.99
N ALA A 104 10.81 8.04 -9.16
CA ALA A 104 10.99 8.90 -10.34
C ALA A 104 11.15 8.09 -11.63
N ALA A 105 11.96 7.03 -11.62
CA ALA A 105 12.10 6.14 -12.78
C ALA A 105 10.77 5.49 -13.18
N VAL A 106 9.94 5.09 -12.21
CA VAL A 106 8.60 4.54 -12.50
C VAL A 106 7.69 5.61 -13.10
N ARG A 107 7.64 6.81 -12.51
CA ARG A 107 6.87 7.95 -13.03
C ARG A 107 7.26 8.25 -14.48
N ASP A 108 8.55 8.39 -14.75
CA ASP A 108 9.07 8.79 -16.05
C ASP A 108 8.90 7.68 -17.11
N GLY A 109 9.05 6.42 -16.70
CA GLY A 109 8.85 5.27 -17.60
C GLY A 109 7.44 5.20 -18.19
N PHE A 110 6.41 5.57 -17.42
CA PHE A 110 5.04 5.68 -17.94
C PHE A 110 4.78 6.99 -18.67
N ALA A 111 5.27 8.12 -18.15
CA ALA A 111 5.07 9.41 -18.77
C ALA A 111 5.65 9.46 -20.21
N THR A 112 6.82 8.87 -20.44
CA THR A 112 7.45 8.77 -21.76
C THR A 112 6.67 7.90 -22.75
N ARG A 113 5.85 6.97 -22.25
CA ARG A 113 4.93 6.13 -23.04
C ARG A 113 3.56 6.78 -23.24
N GLY A 114 3.37 8.02 -22.78
CA GLY A 114 2.11 8.74 -22.87
C GLY A 114 1.02 8.22 -21.92
N VAL A 115 1.40 7.45 -20.89
CA VAL A 115 0.51 6.97 -19.83
C VAL A 115 0.63 7.91 -18.64
N ARG A 116 -0.49 8.32 -18.04
CA ARG A 116 -0.46 9.18 -16.84
C ARG A 116 0.03 8.37 -15.65
N PRO A 117 1.20 8.67 -15.04
CA PRO A 117 1.61 8.04 -13.81
C PRO A 117 0.88 8.67 -12.61
N ALA A 118 0.39 7.83 -11.72
CA ALA A 118 -0.24 8.22 -10.47
C ALA A 118 0.22 7.28 -9.35
N ALA A 119 0.23 7.76 -8.11
CA ALA A 119 0.51 6.97 -6.92
C ALA A 119 -0.69 6.97 -5.97
N VAL A 120 -0.90 5.87 -5.25
CA VAL A 120 -1.84 5.78 -4.14
C VAL A 120 -1.15 5.27 -2.89
N PHE A 121 -1.38 5.95 -1.77
CA PHE A 121 -0.87 5.56 -0.47
C PHE A 121 -2.00 5.55 0.57
N LEU A 122 -2.29 4.36 1.11
CA LEU A 122 -3.32 4.11 2.09
C LEU A 122 -2.71 3.88 3.48
N MET A 123 -3.03 4.75 4.42
CA MET A 123 -2.53 4.71 5.79
C MET A 123 -3.59 4.16 6.74
N ARG A 124 -3.15 3.70 7.90
CA ARG A 124 -4.00 3.20 8.98
C ARG A 124 -3.36 3.61 10.30
N ASP A 125 -4.12 3.68 11.38
CA ASP A 125 -3.56 3.86 12.72
C ASP A 125 -2.27 2.99 12.89
N PRO A 126 -1.10 3.61 13.16
CA PRO A 126 0.18 2.91 13.29
C PRO A 126 0.16 1.70 14.23
N VAL A 127 -0.51 1.80 15.39
CA VAL A 127 -0.64 0.69 16.34
C VAL A 127 -1.43 -0.43 15.72
N GLU A 128 -2.59 -0.11 15.12
CA GLU A 128 -3.45 -1.08 14.45
C GLU A 128 -2.78 -1.74 13.25
N ARG A 129 -1.97 -0.98 12.50
CA ARG A 129 -1.22 -1.49 11.34
C ARG A 129 -0.18 -2.52 11.78
N VAL A 130 0.65 -2.19 12.78
CA VAL A 130 1.65 -3.12 13.33
C VAL A 130 0.96 -4.33 13.96
N TRP A 131 -0.14 -4.13 14.68
CA TRP A 131 -0.93 -5.21 15.27
C TRP A 131 -1.46 -6.18 14.23
N SER A 132 -2.01 -5.64 13.15
CA SER A 132 -2.52 -6.41 12.03
C SER A 132 -1.41 -7.15 11.26
N ALA A 133 -0.19 -6.61 11.23
CA ALA A 133 0.97 -7.25 10.64
C ALA A 133 1.49 -8.41 11.51
N ALA A 134 1.66 -8.19 12.81
CA ALA A 134 2.07 -9.23 13.76
C ALA A 134 1.12 -10.45 13.72
N ARG A 135 -0.20 -10.21 13.74
CA ARG A 135 -1.20 -11.29 13.60
C ARG A 135 -1.13 -12.02 12.26
N MET A 136 -0.88 -11.30 11.16
CA MET A 136 -0.71 -11.92 9.85
C MET A 136 0.51 -12.84 9.83
N ASP A 137 1.63 -12.40 10.41
CA ASP A 137 2.86 -13.19 10.46
C ASP A 137 2.68 -14.44 11.32
N MET A 138 2.08 -14.31 12.51
CA MET A 138 1.85 -15.47 13.39
C MET A 138 0.91 -16.49 12.74
N ARG A 139 -0.13 -16.02 12.04
CA ARG A 139 -0.99 -16.92 11.27
C ARG A 139 -0.25 -17.63 10.14
N ARG A 140 0.66 -16.94 9.44
CA ARG A 140 1.45 -17.55 8.36
C ARG A 140 2.42 -18.61 8.87
N LEU A 141 2.95 -18.43 10.08
CA LEU A 141 3.81 -19.43 10.72
C LEU A 141 3.02 -20.61 11.31
N GLY A 142 1.75 -20.42 11.67
CA GLY A 142 0.92 -21.49 12.23
C GLY A 142 1.53 -22.03 13.52
N GLU A 143 1.67 -23.35 13.62
CA GLU A 143 2.29 -24.03 14.79
C GLU A 143 3.77 -23.66 14.98
N ALA A 144 4.45 -23.15 13.95
CA ALA A 144 5.82 -22.67 14.05
C ALA A 144 5.93 -21.22 14.57
N ALA A 145 4.80 -20.59 14.95
CA ALA A 145 4.82 -19.27 15.56
C ALA A 145 5.58 -19.33 16.89
N PRO A 146 6.61 -18.49 17.10
CA PRO A 146 7.42 -18.56 18.31
C PRO A 146 6.67 -18.11 19.57
N GLU A 147 5.60 -17.32 19.39
CA GLU A 147 4.82 -16.71 20.46
C GLU A 147 3.48 -16.16 19.92
N PRO A 148 2.52 -15.82 20.80
CA PRO A 148 1.32 -15.09 20.42
C PRO A 148 1.63 -13.70 19.86
N ALA A 149 0.78 -13.19 18.97
CA ALA A 149 1.02 -11.91 18.31
C ALA A 149 1.12 -10.74 19.30
N GLU A 150 0.32 -10.76 20.38
CA GLU A 150 0.24 -9.72 21.40
C GLU A 150 1.53 -9.62 22.23
N VAL A 151 2.22 -10.75 22.41
CA VAL A 151 3.55 -10.79 23.02
C VAL A 151 4.57 -10.27 22.02
N ARG A 152 4.51 -10.74 20.77
CA ARG A 152 5.42 -10.30 19.69
C ARG A 152 5.44 -8.79 19.52
N ILE A 153 4.26 -8.17 19.39
CA ILE A 153 4.17 -6.74 19.13
C ILE A 153 4.72 -5.91 20.30
N SER A 154 4.69 -6.39 21.55
CA SER A 154 5.19 -5.64 22.71
C SER A 154 6.69 -5.33 22.65
N HIS A 155 7.47 -6.11 21.88
CA HIS A 155 8.91 -5.93 21.76
C HIS A 155 9.43 -5.91 20.32
N MET A 156 8.65 -6.31 19.32
CA MET A 156 9.06 -6.27 17.90
C MET A 156 8.57 -5.05 17.15
N TYR A 157 7.70 -4.19 17.69
CA TYR A 157 7.11 -3.07 16.95
C TYR A 157 8.13 -2.14 16.27
N HIS A 158 9.31 -1.98 16.88
CA HIS A 158 10.42 -1.16 16.39
C HIS A 158 11.36 -1.91 15.42
N HIS A 159 11.18 -3.22 15.25
CA HIS A 159 11.97 -4.01 14.31
C HIS A 159 11.71 -3.53 12.88
N PRO A 160 12.73 -3.42 12.00
CA PRO A 160 12.61 -2.87 10.64
C PRO A 160 11.41 -3.42 9.85
N MET A 161 11.21 -4.74 9.90
CA MET A 161 10.05 -5.44 9.30
C MET A 161 8.69 -4.80 9.59
N TYR A 162 8.47 -4.23 10.78
CA TYR A 162 7.27 -3.49 11.13
C TYR A 162 7.46 -1.98 11.04
N ALA A 163 8.56 -1.46 11.58
CA ALA A 163 8.77 -0.01 11.69
C ALA A 163 8.83 0.67 10.32
N GLU A 164 9.59 0.13 9.36
CA GLU A 164 9.81 0.74 8.03
C GLU A 164 8.48 0.94 7.29
N LYS A 165 7.60 -0.07 7.33
CA LYS A 165 6.25 -0.03 6.73
C LYS A 165 5.25 0.86 7.46
N THR A 166 5.66 1.47 8.58
CA THR A 166 4.86 2.39 9.40
C THR A 166 5.39 3.82 9.31
N ARG A 167 6.56 4.05 8.71
CA ARG A 167 7.16 5.39 8.52
C ARG A 167 6.49 6.16 7.40
N TYR A 168 5.20 6.48 7.58
CA TYR A 168 4.40 7.19 6.58
C TYR A 168 4.95 8.59 6.31
N ASP A 169 5.56 9.21 7.32
CA ASP A 169 6.32 10.46 7.19
C ASP A 169 7.36 10.35 6.08
N LEU A 170 8.17 9.29 6.08
CA LEU A 170 9.19 9.08 5.04
C LEU A 170 8.58 8.73 3.68
N THR A 171 7.51 7.92 3.65
CA THR A 171 6.84 7.56 2.39
C THR A 171 6.17 8.78 1.74
N ILE A 172 5.49 9.63 2.52
CA ILE A 172 4.88 10.88 2.05
C ILE A 172 5.97 11.78 1.48
N ASP A 173 7.04 12.03 2.25
CA ASP A 173 8.15 12.88 1.82
C ASP A 173 8.78 12.39 0.51
N ALA A 174 8.94 11.07 0.35
CA ALA A 174 9.49 10.48 -0.88
C ALA A 174 8.54 10.63 -2.08
N LEU A 175 7.24 10.45 -1.88
CA LEU A 175 6.23 10.63 -2.93
C LEU A 175 6.15 12.10 -3.37
N GLU A 176 6.15 13.04 -2.45
CA GLU A 176 6.00 14.48 -2.75
C GLU A 176 7.25 15.09 -3.40
N GLN A 177 8.42 14.45 -3.28
CA GLN A 177 9.62 14.79 -4.05
C GLN A 177 9.53 14.38 -5.53
N VAL A 178 8.64 13.44 -5.87
CA VAL A 178 8.57 12.83 -7.20
C VAL A 178 7.29 13.19 -7.94
N PHE A 179 6.15 13.04 -7.29
CA PHE A 179 4.84 13.20 -7.92
C PHE A 179 4.29 14.57 -7.59
N SER A 180 3.65 15.21 -8.57
CA SER A 180 2.91 16.45 -8.32
C SER A 180 1.69 16.19 -7.43
N PRO A 181 1.12 17.21 -6.76
CA PRO A 181 -0.03 17.02 -5.87
C PRO A 181 -1.25 16.35 -6.51
N ASP A 182 -1.45 16.52 -7.83
CA ASP A 182 -2.52 15.89 -8.61
C ASP A 182 -2.18 14.47 -9.09
N GLN A 183 -0.98 13.97 -8.81
CA GLN A 183 -0.52 12.61 -9.12
C GLN A 183 -0.49 11.69 -7.91
N VAL A 184 -0.78 12.16 -6.69
CA VAL A 184 -0.82 11.32 -5.49
C VAL A 184 -2.18 11.36 -4.81
N PHE A 185 -2.75 10.19 -4.57
CA PHE A 185 -3.91 10.02 -3.72
C PHE A 185 -3.50 9.46 -2.36
N TYR A 186 -3.79 10.20 -1.30
CA TYR A 186 -3.63 9.75 0.07
C TYR A 186 -4.98 9.35 0.65
N GLY A 187 -5.06 8.16 1.24
CA GLY A 187 -6.28 7.64 1.87
C GLY A 187 -6.04 7.14 3.28
N LEU A 188 -7.07 7.18 4.11
CA LEU A 188 -7.09 6.57 5.45
C LEU A 188 -7.99 5.34 5.40
N TYR A 189 -7.50 4.22 5.92
CA TYR A 189 -8.20 2.93 5.96
C TYR A 189 -9.60 3.05 6.55
N GLU A 190 -9.75 3.84 7.61
CA GLU A 190 -11.00 4.02 8.37
C GLU A 190 -12.10 4.69 7.54
N ARG A 191 -11.75 5.41 6.48
CA ARG A 191 -12.69 6.09 5.58
C ARG A 191 -12.81 5.43 4.21
N LEU A 192 -11.88 4.55 3.86
CA LEU A 192 -11.72 3.96 2.52
C LEU A 192 -13.00 3.34 1.93
N PHE A 193 -13.88 2.83 2.78
CA PHE A 193 -15.10 2.12 2.40
C PHE A 193 -16.30 3.02 2.10
N SER A 194 -16.14 4.35 2.23
CA SER A 194 -17.22 5.32 2.03
C SER A 194 -17.24 5.90 0.61
N ALA A 195 -18.44 6.20 0.11
CA ALA A 195 -18.60 6.93 -1.15
C ALA A 195 -17.84 8.27 -1.15
N ASP A 196 -17.75 8.94 0.00
CA ASP A 196 -17.01 10.19 0.18
C ASP A 196 -15.51 10.06 -0.12
N THR A 197 -14.93 8.87 0.06
CA THR A 197 -13.52 8.60 -0.28
C THR A 197 -13.40 8.03 -1.70
N LEU A 198 -14.33 7.14 -2.08
CA LEU A 198 -14.26 6.41 -3.34
C LEU A 198 -14.59 7.27 -4.56
N ARG A 199 -15.51 8.23 -4.46
CA ARG A 199 -15.83 9.14 -5.57
C ARG A 199 -14.62 10.01 -5.96
N PRO A 200 -13.95 10.72 -5.02
CA PRO A 200 -12.71 11.43 -5.33
C PRO A 200 -11.60 10.50 -5.85
N PHE A 201 -11.47 9.30 -5.27
CA PHE A 201 -10.47 8.32 -5.73
C PHE A 201 -10.72 7.88 -7.18
N CYS A 202 -11.95 7.51 -7.56
CA CYS A 202 -12.30 7.13 -8.93
C CYS A 202 -12.04 8.27 -9.91
N ALA A 203 -12.43 9.51 -9.55
CA ALA A 203 -12.14 10.69 -10.36
C ALA A 203 -10.63 10.91 -10.54
N PHE A 204 -9.84 10.76 -9.48
CA PHE A 204 -8.37 10.82 -9.53
C PHE A 204 -7.75 9.71 -10.41
N ALA A 205 -8.29 8.50 -10.33
CA ALA A 205 -7.81 7.34 -11.09
C ALA A 205 -8.25 7.37 -12.57
N GLY A 206 -9.29 8.15 -12.90
CA GLY A 206 -9.84 8.26 -14.26
C GLY A 206 -10.81 7.14 -14.62
N ILE A 207 -11.49 6.55 -13.63
CA ILE A 207 -12.53 5.53 -13.81
C ILE A 207 -13.87 6.01 -13.27
N ASP A 208 -14.96 5.34 -13.67
CA ASP A 208 -16.28 5.64 -13.16
C ASP A 208 -16.42 5.12 -11.74
N TYR A 209 -17.20 5.83 -10.93
CA TYR A 209 -17.56 5.35 -9.60
C TYR A 209 -18.55 4.18 -9.72
N HIS A 210 -18.33 3.15 -8.91
CA HIS A 210 -19.27 2.06 -8.66
C HIS A 210 -19.40 1.83 -7.16
N GLU A 211 -20.56 1.31 -6.74
CA GLU A 211 -20.79 1.06 -5.32
C GLU A 211 -19.87 -0.08 -4.83
N PRO A 212 -19.20 0.08 -3.66
CA PRO A 212 -18.46 -1.02 -3.06
C PRO A 212 -19.42 -2.12 -2.58
N ASP A 213 -18.99 -3.38 -2.67
CA ASP A 213 -19.75 -4.50 -2.13
C ASP A 213 -19.85 -4.38 -0.58
N PRO A 214 -21.05 -4.17 -0.01
CA PRO A 214 -21.23 -3.88 1.41
C PRO A 214 -20.96 -5.10 2.32
N ASP A 215 -21.08 -6.31 1.80
CA ASP A 215 -20.98 -7.55 2.58
C ASP A 215 -19.57 -8.16 2.54
N ARG A 216 -18.65 -7.58 1.76
CA ARG A 216 -17.38 -8.21 1.42
C ARG A 216 -16.22 -7.73 2.30
N ARG A 217 -16.13 -8.33 3.49
CA ARG A 217 -14.98 -8.19 4.41
C ARG A 217 -13.72 -8.84 3.83
N VAL A 218 -12.79 -8.05 3.28
CA VAL A 218 -11.50 -8.54 2.76
C VAL A 218 -10.48 -8.64 3.90
N ASN A 219 -10.03 -9.86 4.21
CA ASN A 219 -8.94 -10.15 5.17
C ASN A 219 -9.16 -9.67 6.62
N GLU A 220 -10.42 -9.52 7.05
CA GLU A 220 -10.72 -9.22 8.44
C GLU A 220 -10.42 -10.47 9.30
N SER A 221 -9.38 -10.39 10.12
CA SER A 221 -9.14 -11.38 11.17
C SER A 221 -9.81 -10.87 12.45
N PRO A 222 -10.73 -11.63 13.08
CA PRO A 222 -11.40 -11.21 14.31
C PRO A 222 -10.37 -10.74 15.34
N LYS A 223 -10.61 -9.59 15.98
CA LYS A 223 -9.85 -9.20 17.16
C LYS A 223 -10.42 -9.98 18.33
N THR A 224 -9.78 -11.09 18.69
CA THR A 224 -10.16 -11.90 19.86
C THR A 224 -9.48 -11.42 21.13
N VAL A 225 -8.52 -10.51 21.02
CA VAL A 225 -7.67 -10.00 22.10
C VAL A 225 -7.50 -8.50 21.95
N GLU A 226 -7.67 -7.77 23.06
CA GLU A 226 -7.32 -6.36 23.19
C GLU A 226 -5.86 -6.24 23.66
N LEU A 227 -5.11 -5.29 23.07
CA LEU A 227 -3.74 -5.04 23.49
C LEU A 227 -3.72 -4.31 24.84
N PRO A 228 -2.75 -4.61 25.74
CA PRO A 228 -2.55 -3.82 26.95
C PRO A 228 -2.35 -2.34 26.62
N GLU A 229 -2.98 -1.46 27.40
CA GLU A 229 -2.94 0.00 27.17
C GLU A 229 -1.51 0.54 27.14
N GLU A 230 -0.60 -0.02 27.94
CA GLU A 230 0.81 0.39 27.95
C GLU A 230 1.54 0.01 26.67
N THR A 231 1.19 -1.12 26.05
CA THR A 231 1.70 -1.52 24.74
C THR A 231 1.22 -0.55 23.66
N VAL A 232 -0.07 -0.19 23.67
CA VAL A 232 -0.66 0.80 22.75
C VAL A 232 0.05 2.15 22.91
N ARG A 233 0.20 2.64 24.15
CA ARG A 233 0.88 3.90 24.47
C ARG A 233 2.33 3.91 23.98
N THR A 234 3.07 2.83 24.24
CA THR A 234 4.48 2.71 23.86
C THR A 234 4.65 2.78 22.34
N ILE A 235 3.82 2.04 21.59
CA ILE A 235 3.89 2.00 20.13
C ILE A 235 3.43 3.33 19.53
N ALA A 236 2.35 3.92 20.05
CA ALA A 236 1.86 5.22 19.58
C ALA A 236 2.93 6.32 19.72
N ARG A 237 3.59 6.38 20.89
CA ARG A 237 4.68 7.34 21.13
C ARG A 237 5.91 7.08 20.25
N HIS A 238 6.25 5.82 20.01
CA HIS A 238 7.34 5.47 19.10
C HIS A 238 7.08 6.03 17.68
N PHE A 239 5.83 6.00 17.21
CA PHE A 239 5.43 6.53 15.91
C PHE A 239 4.89 7.96 15.98
N ALA A 240 5.15 8.75 17.02
CA ALA A 240 4.66 10.13 17.14
C ALA A 240 4.92 11.01 15.89
N PRO A 241 6.10 10.96 15.23
CA PRO A 241 6.34 11.70 13.98
C PRO A 241 5.38 11.32 12.85
N VAL A 242 4.94 10.06 12.80
CA VAL A 242 4.01 9.54 11.80
C VAL A 242 2.64 10.19 11.97
N TYR A 243 2.13 10.27 13.20
CA TYR A 243 0.86 10.95 13.47
C TYR A 243 0.94 12.44 13.13
N ALA A 244 2.04 13.10 13.46
CA ALA A 244 2.24 14.51 13.15
C ALA A 244 2.24 14.76 11.62
N ALA A 245 2.96 13.94 10.85
CA ALA A 245 2.98 14.05 9.38
C ALA A 245 1.59 13.83 8.76
N VAL A 246 0.84 12.83 9.25
CA VAL A 246 -0.51 12.55 8.75
C VAL A 246 -1.48 13.66 9.14
N ALA A 247 -1.42 14.17 10.37
CA ALA A 247 -2.26 15.29 10.79
C ALA A 247 -2.00 16.55 9.94
N ALA A 248 -0.73 16.84 9.63
CA ALA A 248 -0.38 17.94 8.74
C ALA A 248 -0.94 17.76 7.31
N ARG A 249 -1.00 16.51 6.82
CA ARG A 249 -1.54 16.21 5.49
C ARG A 249 -3.06 16.26 5.41
N PHE A 250 -3.74 16.02 6.54
CA PHE A 250 -5.21 16.00 6.66
C PHE A 250 -5.69 16.97 7.76
N PRO A 251 -5.49 18.30 7.60
CA PRO A 251 -5.81 19.28 8.64
C PRO A 251 -7.31 19.34 8.99
N ASP A 252 -8.18 18.97 8.05
CA ASP A 252 -9.63 18.99 8.22
C ASP A 252 -10.20 17.66 8.75
N VAL A 253 -9.34 16.69 9.07
CA VAL A 253 -9.73 15.38 9.58
C VAL A 253 -9.42 15.31 11.07
N ASP A 254 -10.42 14.96 11.87
CA ASP A 254 -10.21 14.58 13.27
C ASP A 254 -9.49 13.22 13.32
N LEU A 255 -8.15 13.28 13.25
CA LEU A 255 -7.31 12.09 13.24
C LEU A 255 -7.41 11.32 14.57
N ALA A 256 -7.67 11.99 15.69
CA ALA A 256 -7.81 11.33 16.98
C ALA A 256 -9.10 10.50 17.07
N ALA A 257 -10.18 10.95 16.42
CA ALA A 257 -11.40 10.17 16.28
C ALA A 257 -11.22 8.95 15.36
N LEU A 258 -10.43 9.08 14.28
CA LEU A 258 -10.18 7.97 13.36
C LEU A 258 -9.13 6.98 13.89
N TRP A 259 -8.08 7.47 14.53
CA TRP A 259 -6.94 6.69 15.02
C TRP A 259 -6.88 6.79 16.56
N PRO A 260 -7.63 5.93 17.28
CA PRO A 260 -7.79 6.05 18.73
C PRO A 260 -6.48 6.00 19.51
N SER A 261 -5.42 5.41 18.96
CA SER A 261 -4.11 5.36 19.61
C SER A 261 -3.42 6.72 19.70
N ALA A 262 -3.84 7.70 18.89
CA ALA A 262 -3.33 9.07 18.91
C ALA A 262 -3.60 9.78 20.26
N ARG A 263 -4.51 9.28 21.10
CA ARG A 263 -4.76 9.78 22.47
C ARG A 263 -3.54 9.71 23.41
N HIS A 264 -2.48 9.02 23.00
CA HIS A 264 -1.28 8.80 23.79
C HIS A 264 -0.10 9.72 23.45
N LEU A 265 -0.28 10.58 22.45
CA LEU A 265 0.69 11.54 21.96
C LEU A 265 0.78 12.77 22.87
#